data_AF-A0A7J2THX4-F1
#
_entry.id   AF-A0A7J2THX4-F1
#
_cell.length_a   1.000
_cell.length_b   1.000
_cell.length_c   1.000
_cell.angle_alpha   90.00
_cell.angle_beta   90.00
_cell.angle_gamma   90.00
#
_symmetry.space_group_name_H-M   'P 1'
#
loop_
_entity.id
_entity.type
_entity.pdbx_description
1 polymer ?
#
loop_
_entity_poly.entity_id
_entity_poly.type
_entity_poly.pdbx_seq_one_letter_code
_entity_poly.pdbx_strand_id
1 'polypeptide(L)' 'METCCPICNSKMEVVREERGKFRRRYSEFDMQIFILSCPKCRKEGILRLVPELKMENFEYPV' A
#
# COMPACT_ATOMS: atom_id res chain seq x y z
N MET A 1 -6.97 -3.73 -7.80
CA MET A 1 -5.55 -4.04 -7.54
C MET A 1 -5.50 -5.33 -6.75
N GLU A 2 -4.78 -6.33 -7.24
CA GLU A 2 -4.59 -7.60 -6.54
C GLU A 2 -3.13 -7.70 -6.12
N THR A 3 -2.85 -7.40 -4.86
CA THR A 3 -1.48 -7.50 -4.31
C THR A 3 -1.31 -8.89 -3.69
N CYS A 4 -0.25 -9.59 -4.10
CA CYS A 4 0.07 -10.92 -3.58
C CYS A 4 1.17 -10.84 -2.52
N CYS A 5 1.08 -11.69 -1.50
CA CYS A 5 2.08 -11.79 -0.45
C CYS A 5 3.39 -12.37 -1.03
N PRO A 6 4.55 -11.70 -0.92
CA PRO A 6 5.81 -12.18 -1.51
C PRO A 6 6.33 -13.48 -0.86
N ILE A 7 5.83 -13.87 0.32
CA ILE A 7 6.28 -15.06 1.05
C ILE A 7 5.51 -16.31 0.61
N CYS A 8 4.17 -16.26 0.65
CA CYS A 8 3.32 -17.44 0.42
C CYS A 8 2.46 -17.32 -0.85
N ASN A 9 2.68 -16.28 -1.64
CA ASN A 9 1.98 -15.96 -2.89
C ASN A 9 0.45 -15.95 -2.77
N SER A 10 -0.07 -15.78 -1.55
CA SER A 10 -1.51 -15.72 -1.30
C SER A 10 -1.99 -14.29 -1.48
N LYS A 11 -3.22 -14.15 -1.98
CA LYS A 11 -3.86 -12.85 -2.18
C LYS A 11 -3.94 -12.11 -0.85
N MET A 12 -3.44 -10.89 -0.82
CA MET A 12 -3.54 -10.02 0.35
C MET A 12 -4.88 -9.29 0.33
N GLU A 13 -5.41 -9.06 1.53
CA GLU A 13 -6.69 -8.39 1.73
C GLU A 13 -6.45 -7.01 2.32
N VAL A 14 -7.19 -6.02 1.85
CA VAL A 14 -7.13 -4.67 2.42
C VAL A 14 -7.83 -4.73 3.78
N VAL A 15 -7.09 -4.51 4.85
CA VAL A 15 -7.62 -4.51 6.22
C VAL A 15 -7.97 -3.09 6.65
N ARG A 16 -7.23 -2.10 6.13
CA ARG A 16 -7.41 -0.70 6.49
C ARG A 16 -7.04 0.20 5.33
N GLU A 17 -7.85 1.23 5.15
CA GLU A 17 -7.62 2.31 4.21
C GLU A 17 -7.38 3.60 5.00
N GLU A 18 -6.27 4.27 4.74
CA GLU A 18 -5.94 5.57 5.30
C GLU A 18 -5.68 6.56 4.18
N ARG A 19 -5.92 7.84 4.47
CA ARG A 19 -5.62 8.94 3.56
C ARG A 19 -4.51 9.78 4.16
N GLY A 20 -3.55 10.12 3.32
CA GLY A 20 -2.43 10.98 3.68
C GLY A 20 -2.21 12.05 2.63
N LYS A 21 -1.21 12.90 2.89
CA LYS A 21 -0.73 13.89 1.93
C LYS A 21 0.72 13.57 1.59
N PHE A 22 1.04 13.49 0.31
CA PHE A 22 2.41 13.37 -0.18
C PHE A 22 2.91 14.74 -0.62
N ARG A 23 3.92 15.27 0.07
CA ARG A 23 4.52 16.57 -0.28
C ARG A 23 5.79 16.36 -1.10
N ARG A 24 5.88 17.03 -2.24
CA ARG A 24 7.09 17.08 -3.07
C ARG A 24 7.40 18.52 -3.46
N ARG A 25 8.55 19.03 -2.98
CA ARG A 25 8.97 20.42 -3.16
C ARG A 25 7.89 21.40 -2.68
N TYR A 26 7.16 22.01 -3.62
CA TYR A 26 6.13 23.02 -3.37
C TYR A 26 4.70 22.52 -3.64
N SER A 27 4.53 21.23 -3.92
CA SER A 27 3.22 20.65 -4.24
C SER A 27 2.84 19.61 -3.19
N GLU A 28 1.56 19.58 -2.85
CA GLU A 28 0.94 18.58 -1.99
C GLU A 28 -0.06 17.77 -2.81
N PHE A 29 0.06 16.46 -2.76
CA PHE A 29 -0.78 15.52 -3.49
C PHE A 29 -1.55 14.65 -2.51
N ASP A 30 -2.75 14.26 -2.90
CA ASP A 30 -3.54 13.29 -2.15
C ASP A 30 -2.91 11.90 -2.28
N MET A 31 -2.64 11.29 -1.13
CA MET A 31 -2.07 9.95 -1.04
C MET A 31 -3.08 9.01 -0.38
N GLN A 32 -3.26 7.84 -0.97
CA GLN A 32 -4.03 6.74 -0.40
C GLN A 32 -3.06 5.69 0.13
N ILE A 33 -3.26 5.27 1.37
CA ILE A 33 -2.45 4.25 2.03
C ILE A 33 -3.37 3.07 2.30
N PHE A 34 -3.04 1.91 1.77
CA PHE A 34 -3.77 0.67 1.99
C PHE A 34 -2.89 -0.26 2.82
N ILE A 35 -3.37 -0.64 3.99
CA ILE A 35 -2.75 -1.69 4.80
C ILE A 35 -3.34 -3.01 4.34
N LEU A 36 -2.47 -3.82 3.74
CA LEU A 36 -2.78 -5.13 3.22
C LEU A 36 -2.33 -6.18 4.24
N SER A 37 -3.13 -7.19 4.52
CA SER A 37 -2.70 -8.33 5.36
C SER A 37 -2.80 -9.63 4.60
N CYS A 38 -1.82 -10.49 4.82
CA CYS A 38 -1.82 -11.84 4.29
C CYS A 38 -2.55 -12.78 5.26
N PRO A 39 -3.66 -13.45 4.86
CA PRO A 39 -4.40 -14.34 5.74
C PRO A 39 -3.59 -15.58 6.18
N LYS A 40 -2.59 -16.00 5.40
CA LYS A 40 -1.72 -17.14 5.74
C LYS A 40 -0.53 -16.76 6.62
N CYS A 41 0.20 -15.72 6.26
CA CYS A 41 1.41 -15.30 6.98
C CYS A 41 1.11 -14.39 8.17
N ARG A 42 -0.11 -13.83 8.26
CA ARG A 42 -0.51 -12.75 9.18
C ARG A 42 0.41 -11.53 9.16
N LYS A 43 1.23 -11.40 8.12
CA LYS A 43 2.10 -10.25 7.88
C LYS A 43 1.33 -9.19 7.12
N GLU A 44 1.56 -7.95 7.51
CA GLU A 44 0.97 -6.76 6.91
C GLU A 44 1.96 -6.13 5.93
N GLY A 45 1.47 -5.62 4.81
CA GLY A 45 2.20 -4.80 3.86
C GLY A 45 1.48 -3.47 3.69
N ILE A 46 2.22 -2.45 3.25
CA ILE A 46 1.70 -1.10 3.10
C ILE A 46 1.78 -0.73 1.62
N LEU A 47 0.64 -0.47 0.99
CA LEU A 47 0.57 0.04 -0.38
C LEU A 47 0.24 1.52 -0.33
N ARG A 48 1.16 2.36 -0.81
CA ARG A 48 1.00 3.80 -0.91
C ARG A 48 0.77 4.19 -2.37
N LEU A 49 -0.29 4.92 -2.62
CA LEU A 49 -0.75 5.33 -3.95
C LEU A 49 -0.89 6.84 -3.99
N VAL A 50 -0.30 7.48 -4.98
CA VAL A 50 -0.48 8.91 -5.27
C VAL A 50 -1.04 9.02 -6.68
N PRO A 51 -2.38 9.04 -6.85
CA PRO A 51 -3.04 8.94 -8.15
C PRO A 51 -2.61 10.04 -9.13
N GLU A 52 -2.45 11.27 -8.62
CA GLU A 52 -2.07 12.45 -9.40
C GLU A 52 -0.68 12.31 -10.05
N LEU A 53 0.22 11.58 -9.40
CA LEU A 53 1.57 11.32 -9.89
C LEU A 53 1.71 9.96 -10.57
N LYS A 54 0.63 9.16 -10.64
CA LYS A 54 0.66 7.74 -11.04
C LYS A 54 1.75 6.95 -10.32
N MET A 55 2.01 7.30 -9.05
CA MET A 55 3.01 6.62 -8.24
C MET A 55 2.34 5.55 -7.37
N GLU A 56 2.91 4.35 -7.42
CA GLU A 56 2.56 3.23 -6.56
C GLU A 56 3.84 2.77 -5.85
N ASN A 57 3.75 2.59 -4.54
CA ASN A 57 4.84 2.08 -3.72
C ASN A 57 4.29 1.02 -2.79
N PHE A 58 4.68 -0.23 -3.02
CA PHE A 58 4.36 -1.34 -2.13
C PHE A 58 5.56 -1.66 -1.25
N GLU A 59 5.35 -1.59 0.06
CA GLU A 59 6.34 -1.89 1.08
C GLU A 59 5.88 -3.13 1.85
N TYR A 60 6.75 -4.15 1.91
CA TYR A 60 6.49 -5.37 2.64
C TYR A 60 7.59 -5.55 3.70
N PRO A 61 7.26 -5.67 4.99
CA PRO A 61 8.23 -5.96 6.04
C PRO A 61 8.69 -7.42 5.89
N VAL A 62 9.87 -7.58 5.28
CA VAL A 62 10.54 -8.88 5.10
C VAL A 62 10.97 -9.45 6.44
#